data_AF-A0A3Q9IEG7-F1
#
_entry.id   AF-A0A3Q9IEG7-F1
#
_cell.length_a   1.000
_cell.length_b   1.000
_cell.length_c   1.000
_cell.angle_alpha   90.00
_cell.angle_beta   90.00
_cell.angle_gamma   90.00
#
_symmetry.space_group_name_H-M   'P 1'
#
loop_
_entity.id
_entity.type
_entity.pdbx_description
1 polymer ?
#
loop_
_entity_poly.entity_id
_entity_poly.type
_entity_poly.pdbx_seq_one_letter_code
_entity_poly.pdbx_strand_id
1 'polypeptide(L)'
;MNLYCITFGLIFLVSGIAFFMGVGPNWIKEWREMSQKEKSKIRIRELSKNIGCVFMAASGIFLISGVNAAFMEAAFTWCMVAWFILTGIDVVYIAKSNRYKFEQ
;
A
#
# COMPACT_ATOMS: atom_id res chain seq x y z
N MET A 1 10.67 11.02 -20.22
CA MET A 1 10.95 10.06 -19.13
C MET A 1 11.11 10.85 -17.84
N ASN A 2 10.21 10.68 -16.87
CA ASN A 2 10.27 11.41 -15.61
C ASN A 2 10.99 10.56 -14.55
N LEU A 3 12.23 10.92 -14.24
CA LEU A 3 13.08 10.17 -13.32
C LEU A 3 12.50 10.11 -11.90
N TYR A 4 11.85 11.18 -11.44
CA TYR A 4 11.22 11.19 -10.12
C TYR A 4 10.07 10.19 -10.07
N CYS A 5 9.21 10.16 -11.09
CA CYS A 5 8.13 9.20 -11.16
C CYS A 5 8.63 7.75 -11.17
N ILE A 6 9.70 7.46 -11.93
CA ILE A 6 10.32 6.13 -11.95
C ILE A 6 10.87 5.78 -10.57
N THR A 7 11.59 6.70 -9.93
CA THR A 7 12.21 6.47 -8.62
C THR A 7 11.16 6.16 -7.56
N PHE A 8 10.10 6.99 -7.46
CA PHE A 8 8.99 6.73 -6.53
C PHE A 8 8.25 5.44 -6.86
N GLY A 9 8.02 5.17 -8.15
CA GLY A 9 7.41 3.93 -8.61
C GLY A 9 8.18 2.69 -8.14
N LEU A 10 9.51 2.67 -8.28
CA LEU A 10 10.34 1.57 -7.82
C LEU A 10 10.34 1.40 -6.30
N ILE A 11 10.40 2.51 -5.54
CA ILE A 11 10.32 2.47 -4.07
C ILE A 11 8.99 1.86 -3.62
N PHE A 12 7.88 2.28 -4.23
CA PHE A 12 6.55 1.73 -3.94
C PHE A 12 6.41 0.28 -4.39
N LEU A 13 7.05 -0.11 -5.50
CA LEU A 13 7.05 -1.50 -5.97
C LEU A 13 7.71 -2.42 -4.95
N VAL A 14 8.93 -2.09 -4.52
CA VAL A 14 9.69 -2.88 -3.56
C VAL A 14 8.94 -2.99 -2.23
N SER A 15 8.41 -1.86 -1.74
CA SER A 15 7.60 -1.83 -0.52
C SER A 15 6.35 -2.68 -0.68
N GLY A 16 5.62 -2.53 -1.79
CA GLY A 16 4.40 -3.27 -2.08
C GLY A 16 4.63 -4.78 -2.15
N ILE A 17 5.70 -5.23 -2.81
CA ILE A 17 6.08 -6.64 -2.86
C ILE A 17 6.42 -7.17 -1.46
N ALA A 18 7.19 -6.42 -0.67
CA ALA A 18 7.54 -6.81 0.69
C ALA A 18 6.30 -7.00 1.58
N PHE A 19 5.34 -6.08 1.51
CA PHE A 19 4.06 -6.21 2.23
C PHE A 19 3.19 -7.34 1.66
N PHE A 20 3.15 -7.54 0.35
CA PHE A 20 2.37 -8.62 -0.26
C PHE A 20 2.90 -10.02 0.13
N MET A 21 4.22 -10.17 0.21
CA MET A 21 4.88 -11.39 0.69
C MET A 21 4.77 -11.59 2.21
N GLY A 22 4.32 -10.58 2.96
CA GLY A 22 4.14 -10.65 4.41
C GLY A 22 5.39 -10.36 5.24
N VAL A 23 6.50 -9.93 4.61
CA VAL A 23 7.72 -9.52 5.31
C VAL A 23 7.72 -8.04 5.69
N GLY A 24 6.91 -7.22 5.00
CA GLY A 24 6.78 -5.77 5.21
C GLY A 24 6.45 -5.35 6.66
N PRO A 25 5.54 -6.03 7.40
CA PRO A 25 5.25 -5.70 8.79
C PRO A 25 6.48 -5.72 9.69
N ASN A 26 7.47 -6.58 9.41
CA ASN A 26 8.70 -6.63 10.20
C ASN A 26 9.60 -5.42 10.00
N TRP A 27 9.35 -4.56 9.01
CA TRP A 27 10.04 -3.28 8.86
C TRP A 27 9.47 -2.22 9.79
N ILE A 28 8.20 -2.35 10.17
CA ILE A 28 7.49 -1.45 11.07
C ILE A 28 7.93 -1.73 12.52
N LYS A 29 8.53 -0.73 13.17
CA LYS A 29 9.03 -0.86 14.55
C LYS A 29 7.88 -1.14 15.52
N GLU A 30 6.77 -0.45 15.36
CA GLU A 30 5.56 -0.56 16.15
C GLU A 30 4.99 -1.98 16.08
N TRP A 31 4.99 -2.60 14.90
CA TRP A 31 4.60 -4.00 14.76
C TRP A 31 5.58 -4.91 15.52
N ARG A 32 6.90 -4.70 15.43
CA ARG A 32 7.87 -5.54 16.14
C ARG A 32 7.71 -5.46 17.65
N GLU A 33 7.51 -4.27 18.20
CA GLU A 33 7.44 -3.99 19.63
C GLU A 33 6.08 -4.33 20.26
N MET A 34 5.03 -4.45 19.45
CA MET A 34 3.69 -4.83 19.91
C MET A 34 3.69 -6.20 20.61
N SER A 35 2.95 -6.28 21.73
CA SER A 35 2.85 -7.50 22.54
C SER A 35 2.19 -8.64 21.75
N GLN A 36 2.52 -9.90 22.08
CA GLN A 36 1.93 -11.06 21.39
C GLN A 36 0.39 -11.12 21.52
N LYS A 37 -0.14 -10.65 22.66
CA LYS A 37 -1.60 -10.56 22.91
C LYS A 37 -2.30 -9.56 21.98
N GLU A 38 -1.61 -8.50 21.56
CA GLU A 38 -2.16 -7.53 20.61
C GLU A 38 -1.96 -8.00 19.17
N LYS A 39 -0.79 -8.56 18.85
CA LYS A 39 -0.52 -9.17 17.54
C LYS A 39 -1.53 -10.27 17.22
N SER A 40 -1.88 -11.11 18.18
CA SER A 40 -2.84 -12.20 17.99
C SER A 40 -4.26 -11.72 17.66
N LYS A 41 -4.59 -10.45 17.92
CA LYS A 41 -5.88 -9.86 17.55
C LYS A 41 -5.91 -9.39 16.10
N ILE A 42 -4.75 -9.30 15.44
CA ILE A 42 -4.63 -8.75 14.09
C ILE A 42 -4.31 -9.87 13.11
N ARG A 43 -5.13 -9.99 12.05
CA ARG A 43 -4.84 -10.87 10.90
C ARG A 43 -3.79 -10.22 10.01
N ILE A 44 -2.56 -10.14 10.53
CA ILE A 44 -1.46 -9.37 9.92
C ILE A 44 -1.16 -9.79 8.48
N ARG A 45 -1.29 -11.09 8.15
CA ARG A 45 -1.02 -11.57 6.80
C ARG A 45 -1.99 -10.97 5.77
N GLU A 46 -3.28 -10.92 6.10
CA GLU A 46 -4.30 -10.37 5.20
C GLU A 46 -4.19 -8.84 5.14
N LEU A 47 -3.93 -8.19 6.27
CA LEU A 47 -3.72 -6.74 6.33
C LEU A 47 -2.47 -6.33 5.52
N SER A 48 -1.38 -7.08 5.66
CA SER A 48 -0.12 -6.86 4.95
C SER A 48 -0.31 -7.01 3.44
N LYS A 49 -1.04 -8.03 2.98
CA LYS A 49 -1.37 -8.19 1.56
C LYS A 49 -2.16 -7.00 1.02
N ASN A 50 -3.14 -6.52 1.78
CA ASN A 50 -3.95 -5.37 1.39
C ASN A 50 -3.09 -4.10 1.24
N ILE A 51 -2.24 -3.81 2.24
CA ILE A 51 -1.27 -2.71 2.17
C ILE A 51 -0.36 -2.88 0.94
N GLY A 52 0.14 -4.09 0.70
CA GLY A 52 0.96 -4.41 -0.47
C GLY A 52 0.27 -4.06 -1.79
N CYS A 53 -1.01 -4.42 -1.94
CA CYS A 53 -1.81 -4.08 -3.11
C CYS A 53 -1.95 -2.56 -3.30
N VAL A 54 -2.19 -1.81 -2.23
CA VAL A 54 -2.29 -0.33 -2.27
C VAL A 54 -0.99 0.29 -2.79
N PHE A 55 0.15 -0.16 -2.27
CA PHE A 55 1.47 0.29 -2.71
C PHE A 55 1.78 -0.12 -4.16
N MET A 56 1.44 -1.34 -4.58
CA MET A 56 1.63 -1.78 -5.96
C MET A 56 0.75 -0.99 -6.95
N ALA A 57 -0.47 -0.61 -6.56
CA ALA A 57 -1.32 0.25 -7.37
C ALA A 57 -0.69 1.65 -7.56
N ALA A 58 -0.16 2.25 -6.49
CA ALA A 58 0.59 3.50 -6.58
C ALA A 58 1.81 3.36 -7.49
N SER A 59 2.60 2.30 -7.31
CA SER A 59 3.75 1.97 -8.17
C SER A 59 3.36 1.95 -9.65
N GLY A 60 2.26 1.28 -10.01
CA GLY A 60 1.78 1.24 -11.38
C GLY A 60 1.52 2.64 -11.96
N ILE A 61 0.81 3.50 -11.22
CA ILE A 61 0.50 4.88 -11.63
C ILE A 61 1.80 5.67 -11.86
N PHE A 62 2.75 5.58 -10.94
CA PHE A 62 4.03 6.30 -11.01
C PHE A 62 4.94 5.77 -12.14
N LEU A 63 5.06 4.45 -12.32
CA LEU A 63 5.91 3.87 -13.37
C LEU A 63 5.35 4.16 -14.77
N ILE A 64 4.03 4.04 -14.96
CA ILE A 64 3.37 4.38 -16.23
C ILE A 64 3.61 5.85 -16.58
N SER A 65 3.45 6.77 -15.62
CA SER A 65 3.75 8.19 -15.80
C SER A 65 5.23 8.46 -16.11
N GLY A 66 6.13 7.69 -15.48
CA GLY A 66 7.57 7.79 -15.69
C GLY A 66 8.02 7.44 -17.11
N VAL A 67 7.38 6.44 -17.73
CA VAL A 67 7.75 5.93 -19.06
C VAL A 67 6.88 6.50 -20.19
N ASN A 68 5.64 6.90 -19.91
CA ASN A 68 4.68 7.38 -20.91
C ASN A 68 4.38 8.88 -20.74
N ALA A 69 4.95 9.70 -21.62
CA ALA A 69 4.74 11.15 -21.60
C ALA A 69 3.27 11.57 -21.82
N ALA A 70 2.47 10.78 -22.56
CA ALA A 70 1.06 11.08 -22.79
C ALA A 70 0.18 10.92 -21.54
N PHE A 71 0.66 10.18 -20.52
CA PHE A 71 -0.04 9.97 -19.27
C PHE A 71 0.23 11.07 -18.23
N MET A 72 1.28 11.89 -18.42
CA MET A 72 1.88 12.73 -17.37
C MET A 72 1.02 13.90 -16.86
N GLU A 73 -0.07 14.28 -17.52
CA GLU A 73 -0.85 15.47 -17.13
C GLU A 73 -2.15 15.14 -16.39
N ALA A 74 -3.31 15.31 -17.05
CA ALA A 74 -4.61 15.13 -16.41
C ALA A 74 -4.82 13.68 -15.95
N ALA A 75 -4.40 12.70 -16.75
CA ALA A 75 -4.57 11.27 -16.44
C ALA A 75 -3.83 10.87 -15.17
N PHE A 76 -2.54 11.21 -15.03
CA PHE A 76 -1.78 10.97 -13.80
C PHE A 76 -2.44 11.62 -12.58
N THR A 77 -2.85 12.89 -12.70
CA THR A 77 -3.48 13.63 -11.60
C THR A 77 -4.78 12.96 -11.16
N TRP A 78 -5.66 12.62 -12.09
CA TRP A 78 -6.92 11.95 -11.77
C TRP A 78 -6.72 10.54 -11.21
N CYS A 79 -5.73 9.78 -11.69
CA CYS A 79 -5.37 8.49 -11.12
C CYS A 79 -4.87 8.63 -9.67
N MET A 80 -4.08 9.65 -9.37
CA MET A 80 -3.62 9.93 -8.00
C MET A 80 -4.77 10.31 -7.07
N VAL A 81 -5.70 11.15 -7.55
CA VAL A 81 -6.93 11.50 -6.79
C VAL A 81 -7.78 10.25 -6.53
N ALA A 82 -8.03 9.44 -7.55
CA ALA A 82 -8.80 8.21 -7.41
C ALA A 82 -8.13 7.23 -6.43
N TRP A 83 -6.82 7.01 -6.58
CA TRP A 83 -6.04 6.16 -5.68
C TRP A 83 -6.09 6.66 -4.24
N PHE A 84 -5.99 7.98 -4.02
CA PHE A 84 -6.07 8.58 -2.69
C PHE A 84 -7.44 8.36 -2.04
N ILE A 85 -8.53 8.59 -2.78
CA ILE A 85 -9.90 8.37 -2.30
C ILE A 85 -10.11 6.89 -1.95
N LEU A 86 -9.73 5.98 -2.86
CA LEU A 86 -9.86 4.54 -2.65
C LEU A 86 -9.04 4.06 -1.44
N THR A 87 -7.83 4.59 -1.27
CA THR A 87 -6.98 4.27 -0.11
C THR A 87 -7.60 4.81 1.19
N GLY A 88 -8.19 6.00 1.18
CA GLY A 88 -8.93 6.53 2.32
C GLY A 88 -10.12 5.65 2.72
N ILE A 89 -10.89 5.19 1.73
CA ILE A 89 -11.99 4.24 1.95
C ILE A 89 -11.44 2.91 2.50
N ASP A 90 -10.34 2.41 1.96
CA ASP A 90 -9.68 1.18 2.42
C ASP A 90 -9.25 1.28 3.90
N VAL A 91 -8.69 2.42 4.33
CA VAL A 91 -8.34 2.67 5.74
C VAL A 91 -9.57 2.65 6.64
N VAL A 92 -10.66 3.30 6.22
CA VAL A 92 -11.93 3.26 6.98
C VAL A 92 -12.46 1.84 7.07
N TYR A 93 -12.35 1.07 5.98
CA TYR A 93 -12.75 -0.33 5.95
C TYR A 93 -11.87 -1.21 6.86
N ILE A 94 -10.56 -1.00 6.91
CA ILE A 94 -9.65 -1.69 7.84
C ILE A 94 -10.05 -1.40 9.29
N ALA A 95 -10.36 -0.15 9.61
CA ALA A 95 -10.72 0.26 10.97
C ALA A 95 -12.06 -0.33 11.45
N LYS A 96 -13.08 -0.28 10.59
CA LYS A 96 -14.45 -0.69 10.92
C LYS A 96 -14.76 -2.16 10.71
N SER A 97 -14.08 -2.83 9.77
CA SER A 97 -14.38 -4.23 9.47
C SER A 97 -13.74 -5.19 10.47
N ASN A 98 -14.38 -6.33 10.68
CA ASN A 98 -13.79 -7.46 11.42
C ASN A 98 -12.84 -8.30 10.55
N ARG A 99 -12.70 -7.98 9.26
CA ARG A 99 -11.90 -8.78 8.30
C ARG A 99 -10.46 -8.96 8.74
N TYR A 100 -9.88 -7.94 9.37
CA TYR A 100 -8.49 -7.92 9.83
C TYR A 100 -8.34 -8.15 11.34
N LYS A 101 -9.44 -8.39 12.04
CA LYS A 101 -9.46 -8.69 13.48
C LYS A 101 -9.74 -10.18 13.66
N PHE A 102 -9.10 -10.81 14.63
CA PHE A 102 -9.58 -12.09 15.15
C PHE A 102 -10.70 -11.78 16.13
N GLU A 103 -11.89 -12.35 15.93
CA GLU A 103 -12.92 -12.38 16.98
C GLU A 103 -12.34 -13.15 18.17
N GLN A 104 -12.24 -12.47 19.31
CA GLN A 104 -12.12 -13.11 20.62
C GLN A 104 -13.48 -13.01 21.30
#